data_AF-A0A938TWB3-F1
#
_entry.id   AF-A0A938TWB3-F1
#
_cell.length_a   1.000
_cell.length_b   1.000
_cell.length_c   1.000
_cell.angle_alpha   90.00
_cell.angle_beta   90.00
_cell.angle_gamma   90.00
#
_symmetry.space_group_name_H-M   'P 1'
#
loop_
_entity.id
_entity.type
_entity.pdbx_description
1 polymer ?
#
loop_
_entity_poly.entity_id
_entity_poly.type
_entity_poly.pdbx_seq_one_letter_code
_entity_poly.pdbx_strand_id
1 'polypeptide(L)'
;MAIAVPHGPPIKRSGVDAKTALKLVTGALVDAQKTARPPFLLITRTGERWLNQLYRHEVISALKDILEKNPGLFAIVPNEDLQDAPKETEAMLAGFHSEKQWWKKWQEAPEDTPILIGFQDAFSNWCAAQIHKQNSSLKNLTETSRQKVWHVVEGIYQQFELSSNPKLTLHWVPASPVKDHSATQLALEFLENKDVVTRFKFHYHQYGGYVEVEIDIKEFFRIRDELLALYVSAHDANTADHEPAPVPSNPFAALNGLKWQDITIQFVNGHEARISANSTTATLDFKDMGFEDGRNRQPNSQWALMRLLADRKGQISWDDSEAADRIRKQKQLLSESLKDFFHLNEDPFHPYKNEKAYRIKLKLKAEGD
;
A
#
# COMPACT_ATOMS: atom_id res chain seq x y z
N MET A 1 47.89 8.36 -10.57
CA MET A 1 48.21 6.97 -10.95
C MET A 1 47.06 6.11 -10.48
N ALA A 2 46.08 5.83 -11.35
CA ALA A 2 44.88 5.07 -11.00
C ALA A 2 45.11 3.59 -11.35
N ILE A 3 44.96 2.70 -10.38
CA ILE A 3 45.08 1.25 -10.55
C ILE A 3 43.78 0.77 -11.21
N ALA A 4 43.85 0.34 -12.46
CA ALA A 4 42.74 -0.29 -13.16
C ALA A 4 42.56 -1.72 -12.64
N VAL A 5 41.46 -1.96 -11.92
CA VAL A 5 41.03 -3.33 -11.57
C VAL A 5 40.34 -3.92 -12.80
N PRO A 6 40.68 -5.15 -13.24
CA PRO A 6 40.05 -5.76 -14.40
C PRO A 6 38.58 -6.08 -14.08
N HIS A 7 37.66 -5.37 -14.74
CA HIS A 7 36.23 -5.68 -14.67
C HIS A 7 35.93 -6.90 -15.55
N GLY A 8 35.43 -7.97 -14.95
CA GLY A 8 34.88 -9.10 -15.69
C GLY A 8 33.67 -8.70 -16.55
N PRO A 9 33.33 -9.47 -17.60
CA PRO A 9 32.25 -9.14 -18.51
C PRO A 9 30.91 -9.02 -17.75
N PRO A 10 30.04 -8.07 -18.15
CA PRO A 10 28.75 -7.83 -17.49
C PRO A 10 27.86 -9.08 -17.53
N ILE A 11 27.33 -9.48 -16.38
CA ILE A 11 26.34 -10.56 -16.27
C ILE A 11 24.99 -9.99 -16.73
N LYS A 12 24.64 -10.24 -17.99
CA LYS A 12 23.36 -9.79 -18.57
C LYS A 12 22.22 -10.67 -18.09
N ARG A 13 21.16 -10.07 -17.55
CA ARG A 13 19.87 -10.77 -17.32
C ARG A 13 18.92 -10.35 -18.43
N SER A 14 18.42 -11.30 -19.22
CA SER A 14 17.34 -11.01 -20.18
C SER A 14 16.01 -10.88 -19.45
N GLY A 15 15.25 -9.81 -19.71
CA GLY A 15 13.85 -9.70 -19.28
C GLY A 15 13.63 -8.99 -17.94
N VAL A 16 14.40 -7.94 -17.64
CA VAL A 16 14.08 -7.05 -16.52
C VAL A 16 12.88 -6.20 -16.92
N ASP A 17 11.82 -6.18 -16.11
CA ASP A 17 10.64 -5.38 -16.41
C ASP A 17 10.93 -3.87 -16.31
N ALA A 18 10.11 -3.05 -16.98
CA ALA A 18 10.32 -1.60 -17.05
C ALA A 18 10.32 -0.92 -15.66
N LYS A 19 9.55 -1.42 -14.69
CA LYS A 19 9.50 -0.87 -13.33
C LYS A 19 10.81 -1.14 -12.60
N THR A 20 11.35 -2.36 -12.72
CA THR A 20 12.66 -2.70 -12.17
C THR A 20 13.77 -1.89 -12.83
N ALA A 21 13.76 -1.74 -14.17
CA ALA A 21 14.75 -0.92 -14.88
C ALA A 21 14.72 0.55 -14.41
N LEU A 22 13.52 1.13 -14.28
CA LEU A 22 13.33 2.49 -13.77
C LEU A 22 13.90 2.67 -12.36
N LYS A 23 13.66 1.70 -11.47
CA LYS A 23 14.17 1.72 -10.09
C LYS A 23 15.69 1.66 -10.03
N LEU A 24 16.31 0.77 -10.81
CA LEU A 24 17.76 0.62 -10.87
C LEU A 24 18.44 1.88 -11.42
N VAL A 25 17.87 2.48 -12.48
CA VAL A 25 18.37 3.73 -13.04
C VAL A 25 18.20 4.90 -12.06
N THR A 26 17.06 4.99 -11.38
CA THR A 26 16.83 6.02 -10.34
C THR A 26 17.84 5.88 -9.20
N GLY A 27 18.08 4.67 -8.70
CA GLY A 27 19.08 4.40 -7.67
C GLY A 27 20.49 4.80 -8.10
N ALA A 28 20.89 4.43 -9.33
CA ALA A 28 22.19 4.79 -9.87
C ALA A 28 22.36 6.31 -10.03
N LEU A 29 21.33 7.04 -10.47
CA LEU A 29 21.35 8.50 -10.54
C LEU A 29 21.55 9.15 -9.17
N VAL A 30 20.81 8.65 -8.17
CA VAL A 30 20.88 9.13 -6.79
C VAL A 30 22.25 8.84 -6.17
N ASP A 31 22.80 7.65 -6.38
CA ASP A 31 24.09 7.26 -5.82
C ASP A 31 25.23 8.01 -6.49
N ALA A 32 25.19 8.12 -7.81
CA ALA A 32 26.21 8.85 -8.54
C ALA A 32 26.15 10.36 -8.23
N GLN A 33 24.99 10.93 -7.88
CA GLN A 33 24.89 12.32 -7.38
C GLN A 33 25.68 12.55 -6.08
N LYS A 34 25.83 11.53 -5.22
CA LYS A 34 26.60 11.64 -3.98
C LYS A 34 28.11 11.75 -4.23
N THR A 35 28.59 11.22 -5.35
CA THR A 35 30.02 11.13 -5.68
C THR A 35 30.43 12.06 -6.82
N ALA A 36 29.48 12.56 -7.60
CA ALA A 36 29.73 13.40 -8.76
C ALA A 36 30.17 14.82 -8.39
N ARG A 37 31.02 15.39 -9.24
CA ARG A 37 31.31 16.82 -9.25
C ARG A 37 30.41 17.47 -10.30
N PRO A 38 29.58 18.45 -9.94
CA PRO A 38 28.80 19.21 -10.92
C PRO A 38 29.71 19.76 -12.03
N PRO A 39 29.20 19.90 -13.27
CA PRO A 39 27.80 19.77 -13.67
C PRO A 39 27.45 18.44 -14.38
N PHE A 40 28.33 17.42 -14.36
CA PHE A 40 28.13 16.17 -15.11
C PHE A 40 28.13 14.91 -14.25
N LEU A 41 27.36 13.94 -14.70
CA LEU A 41 27.37 12.55 -14.26
C LEU A 41 27.86 11.66 -15.38
N LEU A 42 28.86 10.85 -15.08
CA LEU A 42 29.26 9.76 -15.95
C LEU A 42 28.62 8.48 -15.45
N ILE A 43 27.60 7.98 -16.15
CA ILE A 43 27.03 6.67 -15.88
C ILE A 43 27.83 5.64 -16.66
N THR A 44 28.69 4.92 -15.96
CA THR A 44 29.37 3.74 -16.52
C THR A 44 28.60 2.48 -16.13
N ARG A 45 28.51 1.53 -17.05
CA ARG A 45 27.87 0.21 -16.79
C ARG A 45 28.86 -0.79 -16.19
N THR A 46 30.02 -0.31 -15.73
CA THR A 46 31.16 -1.11 -15.29
C THR A 46 31.39 -0.92 -13.80
N GLY A 47 30.82 -1.81 -13.00
CA GLY A 47 31.28 -2.06 -11.62
C GLY A 47 30.43 -1.46 -10.49
N GLU A 48 29.73 -0.36 -10.71
CA GLU A 48 28.72 0.10 -9.74
C GLU A 48 27.45 -0.73 -9.92
N ARG A 49 27.03 -1.32 -8.80
CA ARG A 49 26.13 -2.46 -8.76
C ARG A 49 24.84 -2.09 -9.51
N TRP A 50 24.20 -3.06 -10.14
CA TRP A 50 22.84 -2.96 -10.73
C TRP A 50 22.71 -2.48 -12.19
N LEU A 51 23.42 -1.45 -12.68
CA LEU A 51 23.25 -1.04 -14.10
C LEU A 51 23.86 -2.03 -15.11
N ASN A 52 24.81 -2.84 -14.67
CA ASN A 52 25.36 -3.94 -15.46
C ASN A 52 24.34 -5.06 -15.74
N GLN A 53 23.20 -5.06 -15.03
CA GLN A 53 22.11 -6.03 -15.20
C GLN A 53 21.13 -5.62 -16.31
N LEU A 54 21.13 -4.34 -16.70
CA LEU A 54 20.24 -3.79 -17.73
C LEU A 54 20.96 -3.69 -19.07
N TYR A 55 20.24 -3.83 -20.17
CA TYR A 55 20.68 -3.45 -21.51
C TYR A 55 20.68 -1.93 -21.69
N ARG A 56 21.46 -1.41 -22.66
CA ARG A 56 21.52 0.03 -22.94
C ARG A 56 20.14 0.61 -23.26
N HIS A 57 19.34 -0.12 -24.04
CA HIS A 57 18.00 0.34 -24.41
C HIS A 57 17.05 0.43 -23.20
N GLU A 58 17.19 -0.46 -22.20
CA GLU A 58 16.40 -0.43 -20.96
C GLU A 58 16.80 0.78 -20.10
N VAL A 59 18.11 1.05 -19.99
CA VAL A 59 18.61 2.25 -19.30
C VAL A 59 18.09 3.52 -19.97
N ILE A 60 18.17 3.60 -21.30
CA ILE A 60 17.68 4.74 -22.07
C ILE A 60 16.16 4.91 -21.90
N SER A 61 15.39 3.81 -21.93
CA SER A 61 13.94 3.87 -21.72
C SER A 61 13.61 4.44 -20.34
N ALA A 62 14.26 3.95 -19.29
CA ALA A 62 14.07 4.46 -17.94
C ALA A 62 14.46 5.95 -17.80
N LEU A 63 15.55 6.39 -18.45
CA LEU A 63 15.94 7.80 -18.45
C LEU A 63 14.89 8.68 -19.16
N LYS A 64 14.29 8.19 -20.25
CA LYS A 64 13.16 8.88 -20.91
C LYS A 64 11.96 9.00 -19.98
N ASP A 65 11.57 7.91 -19.33
CA ASP A 65 10.44 7.90 -18.40
C ASP A 65 10.64 8.89 -17.23
N ILE A 66 11.87 9.00 -16.72
CA ILE A 66 12.20 9.97 -15.67
C ILE A 66 12.03 11.40 -16.19
N LEU A 67 12.54 11.71 -17.39
CA LEU A 67 12.45 13.05 -17.99
C LEU A 67 11.04 13.43 -18.41
N GLU A 68 10.23 12.48 -18.91
CA GLU A 68 8.83 12.73 -19.24
C GLU A 68 8.03 13.13 -18.00
N LYS A 69 8.33 12.51 -16.85
CA LYS A 69 7.71 12.85 -15.56
C LYS A 69 8.31 14.09 -14.91
N ASN A 70 9.56 14.43 -15.22
CA ASN A 70 10.31 15.53 -14.62
C ASN A 70 11.07 16.30 -15.72
N PRO A 71 10.38 17.12 -16.53
CA PRO A 71 11.03 17.90 -17.57
C PRO A 71 12.09 18.84 -16.97
N GLY A 72 13.23 19.00 -17.65
CA GLY A 72 14.32 19.86 -17.16
C GLY A 72 15.12 19.26 -16.00
N LEU A 73 15.01 17.96 -15.75
CA LEU A 73 15.79 17.34 -14.69
C LEU A 73 17.27 17.18 -15.07
N PHE A 74 17.52 16.72 -16.29
CA PHE A 74 18.87 16.56 -16.84
C PHE A 74 18.86 16.50 -18.37
N ALA A 75 20.03 16.58 -19.00
CA ALA A 75 20.22 16.34 -20.42
C ALA A 75 21.23 15.21 -20.64
N ILE A 76 21.02 14.36 -21.65
CA ILE A 76 22.03 13.37 -22.06
C ILE A 76 22.96 14.04 -23.05
N VAL A 77 24.26 14.10 -22.73
CA VAL A 77 25.27 14.80 -23.51
C VAL A 77 26.00 13.80 -24.42
N PRO A 78 26.10 14.02 -25.74
CA PRO A 78 26.84 13.17 -26.67
C PRO A 78 28.31 13.00 -26.23
N ASN A 79 28.85 11.79 -26.37
CA ASN A 79 30.22 11.49 -25.96
C ASN A 79 31.28 12.19 -26.84
N GLU A 80 30.92 12.52 -28.08
CA GLU A 80 31.81 13.17 -29.07
C GLU A 80 32.09 14.64 -28.73
N ASP A 81 31.15 15.32 -28.07
CA ASP A 81 31.21 16.76 -27.78
C ASP A 81 31.98 17.11 -26.49
N LEU A 82 32.50 16.10 -25.79
CA LEU A 82 33.17 16.26 -24.49
C LEU A 82 34.64 16.65 -24.58
N GLN A 83 35.30 16.45 -25.73
CA GLN A 83 36.74 16.73 -25.85
C GLN A 83 37.07 18.23 -25.76
N ASP A 84 36.09 19.12 -25.99
CA ASP A 84 36.29 20.58 -26.07
C ASP A 84 35.44 21.42 -25.08
N ALA A 85 34.70 20.79 -24.15
CA ALA A 85 33.61 21.45 -23.42
C ALA A 85 33.86 21.93 -21.95
N PRO A 86 34.83 22.81 -21.63
CA PRO A 86 34.85 23.46 -20.31
C PRO A 86 34.15 24.83 -20.22
N LYS A 87 34.01 25.60 -21.32
CA LYS A 87 33.51 27.00 -21.25
C LYS A 87 32.24 27.30 -22.05
N GLU A 88 31.89 26.48 -23.04
CA GLU A 88 30.68 26.65 -23.88
C GLU A 88 29.49 25.83 -23.37
N THR A 89 29.70 25.07 -22.30
CA THR A 89 28.85 23.95 -21.91
C THR A 89 27.56 24.34 -21.21
N GLU A 90 27.53 25.48 -20.50
CA GLU A 90 26.28 26.03 -19.94
C GLU A 90 25.33 26.51 -21.05
N ALA A 91 25.85 27.13 -22.11
CA ALA A 91 25.07 27.54 -23.28
C ALA A 91 24.63 26.32 -24.11
N MET A 92 25.49 25.30 -24.23
CA MET A 92 25.16 24.02 -24.88
C MET A 92 24.02 23.30 -24.15
N LEU A 93 24.09 23.15 -22.83
CA LEU A 93 23.08 22.44 -22.02
C LEU A 93 21.70 23.10 -22.08
N ALA A 94 21.63 24.43 -22.26
CA ALA A 94 20.37 25.15 -22.47
C ALA A 94 19.68 24.80 -23.82
N GLY A 95 20.44 24.32 -24.82
CA GLY A 95 19.93 23.93 -26.14
C GLY A 95 19.57 22.44 -26.29
N PHE A 96 20.10 21.55 -25.44
CA PHE A 96 19.93 20.09 -25.58
C PHE A 96 18.58 19.52 -25.11
N HIS A 97 17.63 20.38 -24.78
CA HIS A 97 16.30 19.91 -24.42
C HIS A 97 15.60 19.27 -25.62
N SER A 98 15.54 17.94 -25.61
CA SER A 98 14.53 17.10 -26.28
C SER A 98 14.69 16.77 -27.76
N GLU A 99 15.84 17.01 -28.40
CA GLU A 99 16.01 16.58 -29.79
C GLU A 99 15.96 15.04 -29.90
N LYS A 100 14.86 14.53 -30.47
CA LYS A 100 14.57 13.09 -30.69
C LYS A 100 15.72 12.33 -31.38
N GLN A 101 16.57 13.04 -32.13
CA GLN A 101 17.69 12.47 -32.87
C GLN A 101 18.79 11.90 -31.97
N TRP A 102 19.02 12.47 -30.79
CA TRP A 102 20.09 12.01 -29.89
C TRP A 102 19.73 10.70 -29.21
N TRP A 103 18.47 10.50 -28.83
CA TRP A 103 18.00 9.26 -28.25
C TRP A 103 18.26 8.04 -29.14
N LYS A 104 18.15 8.22 -30.46
CA LYS A 104 18.43 7.17 -31.44
C LYS A 104 19.92 6.84 -31.50
N LYS A 105 20.78 7.86 -31.59
CA LYS A 105 22.24 7.68 -31.54
C LYS A 105 22.70 6.97 -30.26
N TRP A 106 22.09 7.31 -29.12
CA TRP A 106 22.39 6.66 -27.85
C TRP A 106 21.92 5.21 -27.80
N GLN A 107 20.79 4.87 -28.41
CA GLN A 107 20.33 3.47 -28.51
C GLN A 107 21.26 2.62 -29.39
N GLU A 108 21.85 3.22 -30.42
CA GLU A 108 22.74 2.57 -31.39
C GLU A 108 24.20 2.49 -30.90
N ALA A 109 24.58 3.28 -29.88
CA ALA A 109 25.93 3.30 -29.35
C ALA A 109 26.32 1.96 -28.68
N PRO A 110 27.61 1.58 -28.70
CA PRO A 110 28.09 0.36 -28.07
C PRO A 110 27.66 0.24 -26.59
N GLU A 111 27.38 -0.98 -26.16
CA GLU A 111 26.84 -1.25 -24.82
C GLU A 111 27.78 -0.76 -23.69
N ASP A 112 29.09 -0.77 -23.90
CA ASP A 112 30.13 -0.34 -22.98
C ASP A 112 30.38 1.18 -22.98
N THR A 113 29.82 1.92 -23.94
CA THR A 113 29.98 3.38 -24.03
C THR A 113 29.31 4.06 -22.83
N PRO A 114 30.04 4.84 -21.99
CA PRO A 114 29.43 5.56 -20.87
C PRO A 114 28.32 6.50 -21.33
N ILE A 115 27.30 6.71 -20.48
CA ILE A 115 26.25 7.69 -20.71
C ILE A 115 26.58 8.92 -19.89
N LEU A 116 26.81 10.07 -20.55
CA LEU A 116 27.01 11.32 -19.85
C LEU A 116 25.68 12.04 -19.65
N ILE A 117 25.45 12.52 -18.44
CA ILE A 117 24.27 13.31 -18.07
C ILE A 117 24.73 14.66 -17.53
N GLY A 118 24.26 15.75 -18.12
CA GLY A 118 24.39 17.11 -17.58
C GLY A 118 23.25 17.44 -16.63
N PHE A 119 23.58 17.93 -15.44
CA PHE A 119 22.59 18.29 -14.42
C PHE A 119 22.01 19.69 -14.63
N GLN A 120 20.76 19.85 -14.22
CA GLN A 120 20.15 21.16 -13.99
C GLN A 120 19.92 21.37 -12.50
N ASP A 121 19.64 22.60 -12.09
CA ASP A 121 19.44 22.96 -10.67
C ASP A 121 18.36 22.10 -9.98
N ALA A 122 17.36 21.62 -10.74
CA ALA A 122 16.30 20.75 -10.26
C ALA A 122 16.77 19.31 -9.94
N PHE A 123 17.92 18.86 -10.48
CA PHE A 123 18.43 17.49 -10.33
C PHE A 123 18.74 17.15 -8.87
N SER A 124 19.46 18.03 -8.18
CA SER A 124 19.84 17.82 -6.78
C SER A 124 18.62 17.74 -5.85
N ASN A 125 17.62 18.59 -6.10
CA ASN A 125 16.36 18.59 -5.33
C ASN A 125 15.56 17.30 -5.58
N TRP A 126 15.51 16.83 -6.82
CA TRP A 126 14.88 15.55 -7.15
C TRP A 126 15.62 14.38 -6.51
N CYS A 127 16.95 14.32 -6.56
CA CYS A 127 17.74 13.28 -5.89
C CYS A 127 17.48 13.27 -4.38
N ALA A 128 17.47 14.43 -3.73
CA ALA A 128 17.12 14.55 -2.32
C ALA A 128 15.69 14.02 -2.04
N ALA A 129 14.73 14.31 -2.91
CA ALA A 129 13.37 13.79 -2.80
C ALA A 129 13.32 12.26 -2.99
N GLN A 130 14.09 11.68 -3.92
CA GLN A 130 14.18 10.23 -4.10
C GLN A 130 14.85 9.54 -2.89
N ILE A 131 15.92 10.12 -2.35
CA ILE A 131 16.57 9.66 -1.12
C ILE A 131 15.55 9.65 0.02
N HIS A 132 14.77 10.73 0.17
CA HIS A 132 13.73 10.81 1.19
C HIS A 132 12.64 9.74 0.98
N LYS A 133 12.20 9.50 -0.26
CA LYS A 133 11.23 8.45 -0.60
C LYS A 133 11.76 7.04 -0.30
N GLN A 134 13.04 6.76 -0.56
CA GLN A 134 13.65 5.46 -0.29
C GLN A 134 13.86 5.24 1.22
N ASN A 135 14.33 6.27 1.92
CA ASN A 135 14.71 6.22 3.34
C ASN A 135 13.57 6.48 4.32
N SER A 136 12.37 6.84 3.86
CA SER A 136 11.20 6.94 4.73
C SER A 136 10.82 5.54 5.25
N SER A 137 11.42 5.12 6.36
CA SER A 137 10.96 3.98 7.17
C SER A 137 9.63 4.34 7.83
N LEU A 138 8.79 3.34 8.09
CA LEU A 138 7.56 3.51 8.87
C LEU A 138 7.82 4.19 10.23
N LYS A 139 9.01 3.97 10.81
CA LYS A 139 9.45 4.58 12.08
C LYS A 139 9.65 6.09 11.97
N ASN A 140 10.04 6.58 10.81
CA ASN A 140 10.35 7.99 10.56
C ASN A 140 9.11 8.79 10.13
N LEU A 141 7.99 8.12 9.86
CA LEU A 141 6.72 8.80 9.58
C LEU A 141 6.21 9.47 10.85
N THR A 142 5.63 10.67 10.68
CA THR A 142 4.82 11.30 11.73
C THR A 142 3.65 10.39 12.12
N GLU A 143 3.13 10.54 13.32
CA GLU A 143 2.00 9.72 13.80
C GLU A 143 0.78 9.83 12.86
N THR A 144 0.43 11.04 12.43
CA THR A 144 -0.66 11.25 11.47
C THR A 144 -0.41 10.55 10.13
N SER A 145 0.81 10.61 9.59
CA SER A 145 1.15 9.89 8.35
C SER A 145 1.10 8.37 8.54
N ARG A 146 1.56 7.88 9.69
CA ARG A 146 1.51 6.45 10.03
C ARG A 146 0.06 5.95 10.12
N GLN A 147 -0.84 6.73 10.71
CA GLN A 147 -2.28 6.43 10.78
C GLN A 147 -2.92 6.37 9.38
N LYS A 148 -2.57 7.28 8.47
CA LYS A 148 -3.04 7.23 7.08
C LYS A 148 -2.61 5.95 6.37
N VAL A 149 -1.34 5.58 6.51
CA VAL A 149 -0.81 4.32 5.94
C VAL A 149 -1.49 3.11 6.56
N TRP A 150 -1.67 3.10 7.89
CA TRP A 150 -2.37 2.05 8.61
C TRP A 150 -3.79 1.82 8.08
N HIS A 151 -4.59 2.87 7.93
CA HIS A 151 -5.96 2.75 7.43
C HIS A 151 -6.03 2.16 6.03
N VAL A 152 -5.10 2.54 5.14
CA VAL A 152 -5.04 1.96 3.80
C VAL A 152 -4.61 0.49 3.86
N VAL A 153 -3.58 0.16 4.64
CA VAL A 153 -3.13 -1.25 4.81
C VAL A 153 -4.24 -2.13 5.38
N GLU A 154 -4.99 -1.65 6.37
CA GLU A 154 -6.12 -2.39 6.94
C GLU A 154 -7.29 -2.53 5.95
N GLY A 155 -7.59 -1.50 5.18
CA GLY A 155 -8.59 -1.59 4.11
C GLY A 155 -8.20 -2.63 3.05
N ILE A 156 -6.92 -2.64 2.63
CA ILE A 156 -6.37 -3.65 1.73
C ILE A 156 -6.48 -5.04 2.35
N TYR A 157 -6.08 -5.20 3.62
CA TYR A 157 -6.14 -6.48 4.31
C TYR A 157 -7.56 -7.05 4.37
N GLN A 158 -8.55 -6.22 4.73
CA GLN A 158 -9.95 -6.63 4.80
C GLN A 158 -10.47 -7.08 3.43
N GLN A 159 -10.21 -6.30 2.37
CA GLN A 159 -10.63 -6.68 1.02
C GLN A 159 -9.90 -7.94 0.53
N PHE A 160 -8.64 -8.13 0.90
CA PHE A 160 -7.86 -9.31 0.58
C PHE A 160 -8.35 -10.55 1.34
N GLU A 161 -8.71 -10.44 2.63
CA GLU A 161 -9.30 -11.54 3.39
C GLU A 161 -10.67 -11.99 2.85
N LEU A 162 -11.39 -11.09 2.20
CA LEU A 162 -12.68 -11.39 1.58
C LEU A 162 -12.50 -12.07 0.21
N SER A 163 -11.60 -11.56 -0.62
CA SER A 163 -11.47 -11.98 -2.02
C SER A 163 -10.32 -12.97 -2.29
N SER A 164 -9.29 -12.99 -1.45
CA SER A 164 -7.95 -13.52 -1.75
C SER A 164 -7.36 -13.04 -3.08
N ASN A 165 -7.89 -11.96 -3.62
CA ASN A 165 -7.46 -11.40 -4.88
C ASN A 165 -6.40 -10.33 -4.62
N PRO A 166 -5.20 -10.38 -5.23
CA PRO A 166 -4.23 -9.29 -5.12
C PRO A 166 -4.74 -7.98 -5.75
N LYS A 167 -5.80 -8.02 -6.57
CA LYS A 167 -6.49 -6.85 -7.12
C LYS A 167 -7.73 -6.54 -6.28
N LEU A 168 -7.73 -5.37 -5.69
CA LEU A 168 -8.63 -4.97 -4.62
C LEU A 168 -9.26 -3.62 -4.95
N THR A 169 -10.44 -3.36 -4.41
CA THR A 169 -11.11 -2.06 -4.51
C THR A 169 -11.28 -1.45 -3.13
N LEU A 170 -10.73 -0.25 -2.94
CA LEU A 170 -10.89 0.51 -1.71
C LEU A 170 -11.80 1.71 -1.97
N HIS A 171 -12.78 1.90 -1.10
CA HIS A 171 -13.59 3.11 -1.08
C HIS A 171 -12.99 4.11 -0.10
N TRP A 172 -12.88 5.38 -0.49
CA TRP A 172 -12.50 6.45 0.44
C TRP A 172 -13.75 7.18 0.94
N VAL A 173 -13.65 7.76 2.13
CA VAL A 173 -14.75 8.49 2.76
C VAL A 173 -14.50 9.99 2.62
N PRO A 174 -15.38 10.73 1.93
CA PRO A 174 -15.27 12.19 1.86
C PRO A 174 -15.22 12.81 3.27
N ALA A 175 -14.40 13.85 3.44
CA ALA A 175 -14.24 14.62 4.69
C ALA A 175 -13.57 13.91 5.89
N SER A 176 -12.95 12.75 5.71
CA SER A 176 -12.10 12.13 6.76
C SER A 176 -10.65 12.60 6.66
N PRO A 177 -10.02 13.16 7.71
CA PRO A 177 -8.63 13.63 7.65
C PRO A 177 -7.59 12.52 7.43
N VAL A 178 -8.00 11.25 7.60
CA VAL A 178 -7.15 10.07 7.47
C VAL A 178 -7.68 9.03 6.46
N LYS A 179 -8.93 9.16 5.99
CA LYS A 179 -9.56 8.29 4.99
C LYS A 179 -10.06 9.07 3.75
N ASP A 180 -9.66 10.33 3.58
CA ASP A 180 -9.97 11.11 2.38
C ASP A 180 -9.06 10.75 1.19
N HIS A 181 -9.41 11.29 0.02
CA HIS A 181 -8.70 11.05 -1.22
C HIS A 181 -7.19 11.34 -1.13
N SER A 182 -6.81 12.48 -0.56
CA SER A 182 -5.42 12.91 -0.45
C SER A 182 -4.63 12.01 0.50
N ALA A 183 -5.22 11.61 1.62
CA ALA A 183 -4.63 10.67 2.57
C ALA A 183 -4.43 9.29 1.95
N THR A 184 -5.44 8.78 1.23
CA THR A 184 -5.36 7.50 0.53
C THR A 184 -4.29 7.53 -0.56
N GLN A 185 -4.22 8.61 -1.36
CA GLN A 185 -3.21 8.74 -2.40
C GLN A 185 -1.78 8.74 -1.82
N LEU A 186 -1.51 9.57 -0.81
CA LEU A 186 -0.18 9.63 -0.19
C LEU A 186 0.25 8.30 0.44
N ALA A 187 -0.70 7.58 1.06
CA ALA A 187 -0.44 6.25 1.60
C ALA A 187 -0.15 5.23 0.50
N LEU A 188 -0.91 5.22 -0.60
CA LEU A 188 -0.67 4.32 -1.73
C LEU A 188 0.66 4.62 -2.43
N GLU A 189 1.03 5.89 -2.60
CA GLU A 189 2.35 6.28 -3.11
C GLU A 189 3.47 5.80 -2.19
N PHE A 190 3.31 5.93 -0.87
CA PHE A 190 4.26 5.38 0.09
C PHE A 190 4.39 3.86 -0.05
N LEU A 191 3.26 3.14 -0.15
CA LEU A 191 3.25 1.68 -0.30
C LEU A 191 3.81 1.23 -1.66
N GLU A 192 3.60 1.99 -2.73
CA GLU A 192 4.22 1.76 -4.03
C GLU A 192 5.74 1.90 -3.96
N ASN A 193 6.24 2.92 -3.23
CA ASN A 193 7.68 3.09 -2.99
C ASN A 193 8.29 1.97 -2.14
N LYS A 194 7.46 1.23 -1.38
CA LYS A 194 7.87 0.05 -0.59
C LYS A 194 7.65 -1.27 -1.34
N ASP A 195 7.34 -1.22 -2.64
CA ASP A 195 7.02 -2.36 -3.49
C ASP A 195 5.80 -3.18 -3.01
N VAL A 196 5.02 -2.65 -2.06
CA VAL A 196 3.79 -3.28 -1.56
C VAL A 196 2.66 -3.13 -2.58
N VAL A 197 2.52 -1.93 -3.14
CA VAL A 197 1.53 -1.64 -4.19
C VAL A 197 2.25 -1.69 -5.53
N THR A 198 1.78 -2.59 -6.40
CA THR A 198 2.34 -2.72 -7.75
C THR A 198 1.74 -1.69 -8.69
N ARG A 199 0.44 -1.39 -8.51
CA ARG A 199 -0.34 -0.43 -9.29
C ARG A 199 -1.53 0.07 -8.48
N PHE A 200 -1.94 1.31 -8.70
CA PHE A 200 -3.25 1.78 -8.28
C PHE A 200 -3.88 2.73 -9.30
N LYS A 201 -5.21 2.84 -9.31
CA LYS A 201 -5.96 3.74 -10.19
C LYS A 201 -7.19 4.30 -9.50
N PHE A 202 -7.32 5.61 -9.49
CA PHE A 202 -8.48 6.30 -8.92
C PHE A 202 -9.63 6.42 -9.92
N HIS A 203 -10.85 6.18 -9.43
CA HIS A 203 -12.10 6.31 -10.16
C HIS A 203 -13.01 7.26 -9.40
N TYR A 204 -13.46 8.32 -10.08
CA TYR A 204 -14.22 9.41 -9.46
C TYR A 204 -15.69 9.39 -9.92
N HIS A 205 -16.61 9.71 -9.01
CA HIS A 205 -18.01 9.99 -9.31
C HIS A 205 -18.53 11.16 -8.45
N GLN A 206 -19.73 11.65 -8.75
CA GLN A 206 -20.27 12.92 -8.24
C GLN A 206 -20.29 13.10 -6.71
N TYR A 207 -20.20 12.00 -5.94
CA TYR A 207 -20.28 11.99 -4.47
C TYR A 207 -19.15 11.19 -3.81
N GLY A 208 -18.08 10.88 -4.53
CA GLY A 208 -16.98 10.07 -3.99
C GLY A 208 -16.18 9.35 -5.06
N GLY A 209 -15.63 8.21 -4.70
CA GLY A 209 -14.94 7.35 -5.64
C GLY A 209 -14.34 6.12 -4.98
N TYR A 210 -13.63 5.36 -5.78
CA TYR A 210 -12.90 4.17 -5.34
C TYR A 210 -11.55 4.10 -6.03
N VAL A 211 -10.63 3.38 -5.41
CA VAL A 211 -9.31 3.10 -5.96
C VAL A 211 -9.15 1.61 -6.16
N GLU A 212 -8.80 1.23 -7.39
CA GLU A 212 -8.32 -0.11 -7.69
C GLU A 212 -6.86 -0.19 -7.27
N VAL A 213 -6.50 -1.19 -6.47
CA VAL A 213 -5.15 -1.40 -5.95
C VAL A 213 -4.73 -2.81 -6.25
N GLU A 214 -3.53 -2.99 -6.80
CA GLU A 214 -2.89 -4.27 -6.99
C GLU A 214 -1.68 -4.36 -6.04
N ILE A 215 -1.57 -5.45 -5.29
CA ILE A 215 -0.53 -5.62 -4.26
C ILE A 215 0.42 -6.77 -4.57
N ASP A 216 1.67 -6.63 -4.13
CA ASP A 216 2.56 -7.76 -3.89
C ASP A 216 2.22 -8.36 -2.52
N ILE A 217 1.72 -9.59 -2.50
CA ILE A 217 1.22 -10.24 -1.29
C ILE A 217 2.32 -10.37 -0.23
N LYS A 218 3.54 -10.71 -0.63
CA LYS A 218 4.65 -10.97 0.30
C LYS A 218 5.10 -9.68 0.96
N GLU A 219 5.33 -8.63 0.16
CA GLU A 219 5.72 -7.32 0.69
C GLU A 219 4.60 -6.67 1.50
N PHE A 220 3.34 -6.88 1.10
CA PHE A 220 2.18 -6.43 1.86
C PHE A 220 2.17 -6.97 3.28
N PHE A 221 2.27 -8.29 3.47
CA PHE A 221 2.29 -8.87 4.81
C PHE A 221 3.51 -8.41 5.61
N ARG A 222 4.68 -8.28 4.97
CA ARG A 222 5.90 -7.75 5.64
C ARG A 222 5.67 -6.34 6.20
N ILE A 223 5.10 -5.42 5.42
CA ILE A 223 4.84 -4.04 5.86
C ILE A 223 3.71 -3.98 6.89
N ARG A 224 2.69 -4.83 6.75
CA ARG A 224 1.62 -4.94 7.75
C ARG A 224 2.15 -5.41 9.09
N ASP A 225 3.01 -6.42 9.11
CA ASP A 225 3.63 -6.92 10.34
C ASP A 225 4.53 -5.86 10.99
N GLU A 226 5.28 -5.08 10.20
CA GLU A 226 6.08 -3.97 10.69
C GLU A 226 5.21 -2.85 11.30
N LEU A 227 4.09 -2.51 10.64
CA LEU A 227 3.10 -1.57 11.18
C LEU A 227 2.47 -2.08 12.47
N LEU A 228 2.04 -3.34 12.50
CA LEU A 228 1.47 -3.98 13.68
C LEU A 228 2.44 -3.93 14.86
N ALA A 229 3.71 -4.25 14.64
CA ALA A 229 4.72 -4.17 15.69
C ALA A 229 4.87 -2.75 16.25
N LEU A 230 4.74 -1.71 15.42
CA LEU A 230 4.78 -0.31 15.87
C LEU A 230 3.52 0.09 16.66
N TYR A 231 2.35 -0.40 16.26
CA TYR A 231 1.08 -0.10 16.94
C TYR A 231 0.92 -0.86 18.26
N VAL A 232 1.28 -2.15 18.29
CA VAL A 232 1.26 -2.98 19.50
C VAL A 232 2.23 -2.41 20.54
N SER A 233 3.46 -2.05 20.13
CA SER A 233 4.43 -1.41 21.04
C SER A 233 3.93 -0.07 21.61
N ALA A 234 3.09 0.66 20.87
CA ALA A 234 2.51 1.92 21.32
C ALA A 234 1.28 1.73 22.23
N HIS A 235 0.53 0.63 22.05
CA HIS A 235 -0.59 0.27 22.91
C HIS A 235 -0.13 -0.36 24.23
N ASP A 236 0.84 -1.27 24.19
CA ASP A 236 1.41 -1.94 25.38
C ASP A 236 2.08 -0.94 26.33
N ALA A 237 2.72 0.11 25.80
CA ALA A 237 3.30 1.19 26.60
C ALA A 237 2.24 2.01 27.38
N ASN A 238 0.99 2.02 26.91
CA ASN A 238 -0.15 2.64 27.59
C ASN A 238 -0.97 1.64 28.43
N THR A 239 -0.64 0.34 28.41
CA THR A 239 -1.35 -0.71 29.18
C THR A 239 -0.57 -1.22 30.40
N ALA A 240 0.60 -0.64 30.69
CA ALA A 240 1.48 -1.10 31.77
C ALA A 240 0.92 -0.93 33.21
N ASP A 241 -0.29 -0.38 33.38
CA ASP A 241 -0.98 -0.24 34.67
C ASP A 241 -2.36 -0.95 34.73
N HIS A 242 -2.63 -1.97 33.90
CA HIS A 242 -3.80 -2.84 34.13
C HIS A 242 -3.41 -4.27 34.51
N GLU A 243 -3.47 -4.49 35.83
CA GLU A 243 -3.68 -5.77 36.49
C GLU A 243 -4.73 -6.62 35.72
N PRO A 244 -4.59 -7.96 35.60
CA PRO A 244 -5.49 -8.77 34.78
C PRO A 244 -6.91 -8.67 35.33
N ALA A 245 -7.76 -7.90 34.65
CA ALA A 245 -9.17 -7.80 34.97
C ALA A 245 -9.83 -9.18 34.80
N PRO A 246 -10.78 -9.53 35.69
CA PRO A 246 -11.50 -10.81 35.61
C PRO A 246 -12.19 -10.93 34.25
N VAL A 247 -12.13 -12.13 33.66
CA VAL A 247 -12.78 -12.50 32.40
C VAL A 247 -14.16 -11.84 32.33
N PRO A 248 -14.41 -10.90 31.39
CA PRO A 248 -15.67 -10.18 31.38
C PRO A 248 -16.81 -11.18 31.14
N SER A 249 -17.66 -11.30 32.15
CA SER A 249 -18.89 -12.09 32.06
C SER A 249 -19.77 -11.45 30.98
N ASN A 250 -20.02 -12.19 29.90
CA ASN A 250 -20.85 -11.73 28.79
C ASN A 250 -22.22 -11.24 29.31
N PRO A 251 -22.50 -9.92 29.28
CA PRO A 251 -23.67 -9.35 29.94
C PRO A 251 -24.98 -9.66 29.21
N PHE A 252 -24.91 -10.22 27.99
CA PHE A 252 -26.06 -10.55 27.15
C PHE A 252 -26.53 -11.99 27.34
N ALA A 253 -25.68 -12.88 27.87
CA ALA A 253 -25.98 -14.30 28.08
C ALA A 253 -27.17 -14.55 29.01
N ALA A 254 -27.44 -13.62 29.94
CA ALA A 254 -28.51 -13.73 30.94
C ALA A 254 -29.84 -13.06 30.50
N LEU A 255 -29.90 -12.49 29.29
CA LEU A 255 -31.09 -11.79 28.81
C LEU A 255 -32.16 -12.77 28.33
N ASN A 256 -33.22 -12.92 29.13
CA ASN A 256 -34.36 -13.75 28.77
C ASN A 256 -35.15 -13.14 27.59
N GLY A 257 -35.49 -13.98 26.60
CA GLY A 257 -36.37 -13.61 25.49
C GLY A 257 -35.75 -12.68 24.44
N LEU A 258 -34.42 -12.52 24.43
CA LEU A 258 -33.70 -11.72 23.45
C LEU A 258 -33.95 -12.25 22.02
N LYS A 259 -34.22 -11.35 21.06
CA LYS A 259 -34.29 -11.69 19.63
C LYS A 259 -33.21 -10.93 18.87
N TRP A 260 -32.84 -11.47 17.71
CA TRP A 260 -31.85 -10.84 16.83
C TRP A 260 -32.18 -9.37 16.50
N GLN A 261 -33.45 -9.05 16.31
CA GLN A 261 -33.92 -7.70 15.93
C GLN A 261 -33.74 -6.65 17.04
N ASP A 262 -33.61 -7.11 18.29
CA ASP A 262 -33.44 -6.26 19.47
C ASP A 262 -31.97 -5.92 19.72
N ILE A 263 -31.05 -6.57 19.00
CA ILE A 263 -29.60 -6.38 19.10
C ILE A 263 -29.16 -5.33 18.10
N THR A 264 -28.40 -4.35 18.60
CA THR A 264 -27.67 -3.38 17.78
C THR A 264 -26.19 -3.46 18.11
N ILE A 265 -25.35 -3.67 17.10
CA ILE A 265 -23.90 -3.62 17.20
C ILE A 265 -23.42 -2.40 16.42
N GLN A 266 -22.74 -1.50 17.11
CA GLN A 266 -22.15 -0.29 16.54
C GLN A 266 -20.64 -0.36 16.69
N PHE A 267 -19.92 -0.40 15.57
CA PHE A 267 -18.46 -0.42 15.62
C PHE A 267 -17.95 0.95 16.07
N VAL A 268 -17.11 0.94 17.11
CA VAL A 268 -16.49 2.16 17.65
C VAL A 268 -15.18 2.43 16.92
N ASN A 269 -14.42 1.38 16.67
CA ASN A 269 -13.17 1.39 15.91
C ASN A 269 -12.94 -0.01 15.29
N GLY A 270 -11.74 -0.25 14.78
CA GLY A 270 -11.41 -1.52 14.12
C GLY A 270 -11.45 -2.77 15.03
N HIS A 271 -11.44 -2.60 16.35
CA HIS A 271 -11.28 -3.67 17.33
C HIS A 271 -12.41 -3.74 18.37
N GLU A 272 -13.18 -2.66 18.54
CA GLU A 272 -14.22 -2.55 19.56
C GLU A 272 -15.59 -2.28 18.94
N ALA A 273 -16.61 -2.88 19.54
CA ALA A 273 -18.01 -2.61 19.21
C ALA A 273 -18.83 -2.34 20.47
N ARG A 274 -19.68 -1.32 20.38
CA ARG A 274 -20.75 -1.08 21.35
C ARG A 274 -21.95 -1.92 20.97
N ILE A 275 -22.29 -2.86 21.83
CA ILE A 275 -23.48 -3.72 21.70
C ILE A 275 -24.56 -3.17 22.61
N SER A 276 -25.77 -3.02 22.08
CA SER A 276 -26.97 -2.68 22.84
C SER A 276 -28.06 -3.69 22.54
N ALA A 277 -28.69 -4.18 23.60
CA ALA A 277 -29.80 -5.14 23.54
C ALA A 277 -30.73 -4.86 24.72
N ASN A 278 -32.00 -4.54 24.43
CA ASN A 278 -32.95 -4.07 25.44
C ASN A 278 -32.40 -2.88 26.26
N SER A 279 -32.29 -3.04 27.58
CA SER A 279 -31.72 -2.04 28.51
C SER A 279 -30.22 -2.25 28.78
N THR A 280 -29.60 -3.27 28.21
CA THR A 280 -28.18 -3.59 28.43
C THR A 280 -27.34 -3.03 27.30
N THR A 281 -26.30 -2.28 27.64
CA THR A 281 -25.29 -1.79 26.69
C THR A 281 -23.91 -2.10 27.23
N ALA A 282 -23.03 -2.64 26.39
CA ALA A 282 -21.65 -2.93 26.72
C ALA A 282 -20.75 -2.61 25.51
N THR A 283 -19.55 -2.11 25.76
CA THR A 283 -18.50 -2.04 24.75
C THR A 283 -17.60 -3.25 24.95
N LEU A 284 -17.42 -4.05 23.91
CA LEU A 284 -16.62 -5.26 23.93
C LEU A 284 -15.64 -5.24 22.76
N ASP A 285 -14.50 -5.87 22.94
CA ASP A 285 -13.54 -6.08 21.87
C ASP A 285 -13.84 -7.35 21.07
N PHE A 286 -13.12 -7.53 19.96
CA PHE A 286 -13.25 -8.73 19.14
C PHE A 286 -12.89 -10.02 19.88
N LYS A 287 -12.07 -9.98 20.92
CA LYS A 287 -11.63 -11.16 21.69
C LYS A 287 -12.74 -11.61 22.64
N ASP A 288 -13.34 -10.66 23.34
CA ASP A 288 -14.49 -10.86 24.24
C ASP A 288 -15.67 -11.48 23.50
N MET A 289 -15.83 -11.15 22.22
CA MET A 289 -16.87 -11.68 21.35
C MET A 289 -16.50 -13.01 20.65
N GLY A 290 -15.30 -13.55 20.89
CA GLY A 290 -14.85 -14.82 20.31
C GLY A 290 -14.37 -14.73 18.86
N PHE A 291 -14.02 -13.53 18.40
CA PHE A 291 -13.52 -13.26 17.05
C PHE A 291 -11.99 -13.10 16.96
N GLU A 292 -11.24 -13.62 17.94
CA GLU A 292 -9.78 -13.65 17.87
C GLU A 292 -9.29 -14.77 16.94
N ASP A 293 -8.39 -14.46 16.00
CA ASP A 293 -7.60 -15.46 15.28
C ASP A 293 -6.44 -15.92 16.17
N GLY A 294 -6.50 -17.18 16.60
CA GLY A 294 -5.50 -17.77 17.49
C GLY A 294 -4.06 -17.78 16.95
N ARG A 295 -3.84 -17.52 15.66
CA ARG A 295 -2.50 -17.47 15.05
C ARG A 295 -1.78 -16.14 15.32
N ASN A 296 -2.51 -15.03 15.34
CA ASN A 296 -1.93 -13.68 15.39
C ASN A 296 -2.59 -12.76 16.43
N ARG A 297 -3.60 -13.26 17.17
CA ARG A 297 -4.37 -12.51 18.17
C ARG A 297 -5.08 -11.27 17.63
N GLN A 298 -5.38 -11.26 16.32
CA GLN A 298 -6.09 -10.19 15.61
C GLN A 298 -7.55 -10.58 15.34
N PRO A 299 -8.41 -9.64 14.94
CA PRO A 299 -9.76 -9.99 14.53
C PRO A 299 -9.73 -10.95 13.34
N ASN A 300 -10.49 -12.03 13.44
CA ASN A 300 -10.59 -13.05 12.41
C ASN A 300 -11.48 -12.61 11.24
N SER A 301 -11.55 -13.46 10.21
CA SER A 301 -12.36 -13.19 9.01
C SER A 301 -13.86 -12.99 9.29
N GLN A 302 -14.40 -13.51 10.40
CA GLN A 302 -15.80 -13.32 10.78
C GLN A 302 -16.04 -11.91 11.33
N TRP A 303 -15.10 -11.34 12.10
CA TRP A 303 -15.15 -9.93 12.50
C TRP A 303 -15.13 -9.00 11.28
N ALA A 304 -14.23 -9.29 10.33
CA ALA A 304 -14.14 -8.54 9.08
C ALA A 304 -15.46 -8.61 8.27
N LEU A 305 -16.07 -9.78 8.18
CA LEU A 305 -17.38 -9.95 7.53
C LEU A 305 -18.49 -9.16 8.25
N MET A 306 -18.49 -9.13 9.59
CA MET A 306 -19.47 -8.38 10.37
C MET A 306 -19.33 -6.87 10.15
N ARG A 307 -18.09 -6.36 10.08
CA ARG A 307 -17.83 -4.95 9.74
C ARG A 307 -18.27 -4.61 8.31
N LEU A 308 -17.94 -5.47 7.34
CA LEU A 308 -18.41 -5.30 5.97
C LEU A 308 -19.94 -5.26 5.89
N LEU A 309 -20.62 -6.12 6.64
CA LEU A 309 -22.08 -6.08 6.73
C LEU A 309 -22.55 -4.74 7.31
N ALA A 310 -21.88 -4.17 8.32
CA ALA A 310 -22.22 -2.86 8.85
C ALA A 310 -22.11 -1.75 7.81
N ASP A 311 -21.00 -1.71 7.06
CA ASP A 311 -20.77 -0.75 5.98
C ASP A 311 -21.81 -0.88 4.85
N ARG A 312 -22.34 -2.09 4.66
CA ARG A 312 -23.36 -2.41 3.65
C ARG A 312 -24.78 -2.45 4.24
N LYS A 313 -25.03 -1.81 5.38
CA LYS A 313 -26.35 -1.71 6.03
C LYS A 313 -27.01 -3.07 6.29
N GLY A 314 -26.20 -4.06 6.63
CA GLY A 314 -26.58 -5.42 6.99
C GLY A 314 -26.77 -6.39 5.82
N GLN A 315 -26.32 -6.06 4.60
CA GLN A 315 -26.59 -6.88 3.41
C GLN A 315 -25.37 -7.04 2.47
N ILE A 316 -25.16 -8.25 1.94
CA ILE A 316 -24.15 -8.54 0.89
C ILE A 316 -24.81 -9.29 -0.28
N SER A 317 -24.69 -8.76 -1.51
CA SER A 317 -25.19 -9.37 -2.76
C SER A 317 -24.27 -10.49 -3.27
N TRP A 318 -24.82 -11.41 -4.07
CA TRP A 318 -24.14 -12.62 -4.56
C TRP A 318 -23.51 -12.46 -5.96
N ASP A 319 -23.18 -11.23 -6.39
CA ASP A 319 -22.86 -10.93 -7.79
C ASP A 319 -21.52 -11.49 -8.32
N ASP A 320 -20.79 -12.30 -7.53
CA ASP A 320 -19.57 -12.99 -7.95
C ASP A 320 -19.55 -14.45 -7.42
N SER A 321 -19.43 -15.42 -8.35
CA SER A 321 -19.58 -16.85 -8.07
C SER A 321 -18.45 -17.47 -7.25
N GLU A 322 -17.22 -16.95 -7.36
CA GLU A 322 -16.07 -17.49 -6.63
C GLU A 322 -15.99 -16.92 -5.20
N ALA A 323 -16.38 -15.65 -5.03
CA ALA A 323 -16.56 -15.04 -3.72
C ALA A 323 -17.75 -15.64 -2.94
N ALA A 324 -18.79 -16.10 -3.64
CA ALA A 324 -20.01 -16.63 -3.03
C ALA A 324 -19.76 -17.85 -2.12
N ASP A 325 -18.93 -18.80 -2.53
CA ASP A 325 -18.67 -20.03 -1.75
C ASP A 325 -17.86 -19.74 -0.47
N ARG A 326 -16.90 -18.81 -0.53
CA ARG A 326 -16.14 -18.38 0.65
C ARG A 326 -17.00 -17.56 1.61
N ILE A 327 -17.78 -16.62 1.08
CA ILE A 327 -18.73 -15.83 1.87
C ILE A 327 -19.75 -16.75 2.53
N ARG A 328 -20.19 -17.82 1.87
CA ARG A 328 -21.08 -18.82 2.47
C ARG A 328 -20.48 -19.48 3.71
N LYS A 329 -19.20 -19.90 3.64
CA LYS A 329 -18.49 -20.50 4.78
C LYS A 329 -18.23 -19.47 5.89
N GLN A 330 -17.84 -18.25 5.54
CA GLN A 330 -17.65 -17.17 6.52
C GLN A 330 -18.98 -16.79 7.20
N LYS A 331 -20.09 -16.72 6.46
CA LYS A 331 -21.44 -16.52 6.99
C LYS A 331 -21.83 -17.62 7.98
N GLN A 332 -21.51 -18.87 7.65
CA GLN A 332 -21.80 -19.99 8.54
C GLN A 332 -21.05 -19.82 9.88
N LEU A 333 -19.74 -19.62 9.83
CA LEU A 333 -18.93 -19.44 11.04
C LEU A 333 -19.34 -18.18 11.83
N LEU A 334 -19.63 -17.07 11.15
CA LEU A 334 -20.14 -15.86 11.80
C LEU A 334 -21.50 -16.14 12.47
N SER A 335 -22.37 -16.91 11.82
CA SER A 335 -23.63 -17.32 12.43
C SER A 335 -23.41 -18.18 13.67
N GLU A 336 -22.44 -19.08 13.68
CA GLU A 336 -22.12 -19.93 14.84
C GLU A 336 -21.58 -19.06 15.98
N SER A 337 -20.58 -18.22 15.73
CA SER A 337 -20.02 -17.31 16.74
C SER A 337 -21.05 -16.37 17.35
N LEU A 338 -21.96 -15.79 16.56
CA LEU A 338 -23.01 -14.92 17.08
C LEU A 338 -24.02 -15.69 17.94
N LYS A 339 -24.42 -16.91 17.53
CA LYS A 339 -25.33 -17.75 18.31
C LYS A 339 -24.71 -18.12 19.65
N ASP A 340 -23.45 -18.51 19.63
CA ASP A 340 -22.68 -18.85 20.83
C ASP A 340 -22.51 -17.64 21.75
N PHE A 341 -22.28 -16.45 21.19
CA PHE A 341 -22.15 -15.23 21.98
C PHE A 341 -23.49 -14.77 22.59
N PHE A 342 -24.60 -14.78 21.83
CA PHE A 342 -25.89 -14.29 22.35
C PHE A 342 -26.77 -15.39 23.00
N HIS A 343 -26.30 -16.64 23.02
CA HIS A 343 -27.07 -17.82 23.43
C HIS A 343 -28.42 -17.95 22.70
N LEU A 344 -28.45 -17.61 21.41
CA LEU A 344 -29.64 -17.69 20.55
C LEU A 344 -29.51 -18.88 19.60
N ASN A 345 -30.52 -19.75 19.56
CA ASN A 345 -30.49 -20.93 18.67
C ASN A 345 -30.90 -20.60 17.21
N GLU A 346 -31.65 -19.51 17.01
CA GLU A 346 -32.12 -19.09 15.69
C GLU A 346 -30.97 -18.55 14.84
N ASP A 347 -31.02 -18.75 13.51
CA ASP A 347 -30.03 -18.14 12.60
C ASP A 347 -30.13 -16.60 12.61
N PRO A 348 -29.01 -15.86 12.80
CA PRO A 348 -28.99 -14.40 12.75
C PRO A 348 -29.22 -13.83 11.35
N PHE A 349 -29.30 -14.66 10.30
CA PHE A 349 -29.57 -14.22 8.94
C PHE A 349 -30.98 -14.62 8.48
N HIS A 350 -31.54 -13.82 7.58
CA HIS A 350 -32.77 -14.17 6.87
C HIS A 350 -32.53 -15.34 5.89
N PRO A 351 -33.53 -16.20 5.66
CA PRO A 351 -33.45 -17.25 4.65
C PRO A 351 -33.25 -16.67 3.24
N TYR A 352 -32.22 -17.13 2.53
CA TYR A 352 -31.81 -16.63 1.21
C TYR A 352 -32.71 -17.05 0.03
N LYS A 353 -33.80 -17.82 0.27
CA LYS A 353 -34.62 -18.41 -0.81
C LYS A 353 -35.37 -17.37 -1.67
N ASN A 354 -35.49 -16.13 -1.20
CA ASN A 354 -36.26 -15.07 -1.86
C ASN A 354 -35.43 -13.84 -2.25
N GLU A 355 -34.21 -13.70 -1.71
CA GLU A 355 -33.32 -12.55 -1.91
C GLU A 355 -31.94 -13.09 -2.29
N LYS A 356 -31.35 -12.67 -3.42
CA LYS A 356 -29.98 -13.05 -3.85
C LYS A 356 -28.91 -12.36 -3.00
N ALA A 357 -29.09 -12.34 -1.69
CA ALA A 357 -28.25 -11.62 -0.76
C ALA A 357 -28.24 -12.29 0.62
N TYR A 358 -27.13 -12.15 1.34
CA TYR A 358 -27.07 -12.43 2.76
C TYR A 358 -27.50 -11.19 3.54
N ARG A 359 -28.61 -11.27 4.27
CA ARG A 359 -29.14 -10.19 5.10
C ARG A 359 -29.20 -10.61 6.57
N ILE A 360 -28.57 -9.82 7.42
CA ILE A 360 -28.55 -10.07 8.87
C ILE A 360 -29.80 -9.47 9.54
N LYS A 361 -30.33 -10.14 10.58
CA LYS A 361 -31.55 -9.76 11.32
C LYS A 361 -31.31 -8.68 12.37
N LEU A 362 -30.09 -8.60 12.89
CA LEU A 362 -29.68 -7.60 13.87
C LEU A 362 -29.27 -6.29 13.20
N LYS A 363 -29.23 -5.19 13.95
CA LYS A 363 -28.84 -3.89 13.43
C LYS A 363 -27.33 -3.71 13.53
N LEU A 364 -26.69 -3.48 12.39
CA LEU A 364 -25.27 -3.15 12.33
C LEU A 364 -25.11 -1.67 11.97
N LYS A 365 -24.20 -0.99 12.65
CA LYS A 365 -23.80 0.40 12.36
C LYS A 365 -22.28 0.48 12.17
N ALA A 366 -21.87 1.18 11.12
CA ALA A 366 -20.47 1.40 10.82
C ALA A 366 -19.84 2.39 11.82
N GLU A 367 -18.51 2.51 11.74
CA GLU A 367 -17.78 3.53 12.51
C GLU A 367 -18.25 4.94 12.10
N GLY A 368 -18.89 5.65 13.03
CA GLY A 368 -19.33 7.05 12.84
C GLY A 368 -20.80 7.26 12.45
N ASP A 369 -21.60 6.19 12.31
CA ASP A 369 -23.08 6.21 12.25
C ASP A 369 -23.69 6.28 13.66
#